data_AF-A0A520JUU5-F1
#
_entry.id   AF-A0A520JUU5-F1
#
_cell.length_a   1.000
_cell.length_b   1.000
_cell.length_c   1.000
_cell.angle_alpha   90.00
_cell.angle_beta   90.00
_cell.angle_gamma   90.00
#
_symmetry.space_group_name_H-M   'P 1'
#
loop_
_entity.id
_entity.type
_entity.pdbx_description
1 polymer ?
#
loop_
_entity_poly.entity_id
_entity_poly.type
_entity_poly.pdbx_seq_one_letter_code
_entity_poly.pdbx_strand_id
1 'polypeptide(L)'
;MLDLESKMYVAYEMSLKSEKQAFDRAMGMLKEIYTNINSVRLDKYYSYPSYVDKFEEAKVYVIPKKNATLRGSWKWKYTMEEFVHDTLSYIGQYYLRNNSEARFLGR
;
A
#
# COMPACT_ATOMS: atom_id res chain seq x y z
N MET A 1 4.58 7.84 2.60
CA MET A 1 4.96 6.79 1.63
C MET A 1 6.46 6.80 1.48
N LEU A 2 7.07 5.66 1.78
CA LEU A 2 8.52 5.46 1.72
C LEU A 2 8.81 4.66 0.46
N ASP A 3 9.68 5.18 -0.41
CA ASP A 3 10.32 4.35 -1.42
C ASP A 3 11.40 3.49 -0.75
N LEU A 4 11.30 2.19 -0.97
CA LEU A 4 12.13 1.21 -0.28
C LEU A 4 13.50 1.03 -0.92
N GLU A 5 13.66 1.43 -2.19
CA GLU A 5 14.95 1.40 -2.88
C GLU A 5 15.79 2.62 -2.50
N SER A 6 15.32 3.83 -2.82
CA SER A 6 16.02 5.08 -2.48
C SER A 6 16.02 5.38 -0.99
N LYS A 7 15.19 4.67 -0.22
CA LYS A 7 15.07 4.88 1.22
C LYS A 7 14.53 6.30 1.54
N MET A 8 13.81 6.96 0.64
CA MET A 8 13.29 8.32 0.81
C MET A 8 11.77 8.37 0.95
N TYR A 9 11.24 9.33 1.72
CA TYR A 9 9.82 9.63 1.70
C TYR A 9 9.47 10.39 0.43
N VAL A 10 8.67 9.76 -0.43
CA VAL A 10 8.27 10.32 -1.73
C VAL A 10 6.97 11.10 -1.67
N ALA A 11 6.13 10.80 -0.69
CA ALA A 11 4.90 11.53 -0.43
C ALA A 11 4.53 11.38 1.04
N TYR A 12 4.12 12.45 1.70
CA TYR A 12 3.68 12.39 3.10
C TYR A 12 2.68 13.51 3.37
N GLU A 13 1.80 13.28 4.34
CA GLU A 13 0.88 14.31 4.80
C GLU A 13 0.44 13.98 6.24
N MET A 14 0.12 15.02 7.01
CA MET A 14 -0.48 14.89 8.33
C MET A 14 -1.81 15.66 8.39
N SER A 15 -2.88 14.98 8.83
CA SER A 15 -4.18 15.60 9.01
C SER A 15 -4.64 15.49 10.45
N LEU A 16 -5.07 16.62 11.03
CA LEU A 16 -5.77 16.65 12.32
C LEU A 16 -7.22 16.17 12.22
N LYS A 17 -7.74 16.01 10.99
CA LYS A 17 -9.14 15.64 10.74
C LYS A 17 -9.33 14.13 10.55
N SER A 18 -8.55 13.51 9.67
CA SER A 18 -8.56 12.05 9.50
C SER A 18 -7.34 11.52 8.74
N GLU A 19 -6.91 10.32 9.11
CA GLU A 19 -5.84 9.58 8.43
C GLU A 19 -6.17 9.32 6.94
N LYS A 20 -7.44 9.09 6.61
CA LYS A 20 -7.89 8.95 5.23
C LYS A 20 -7.59 10.21 4.40
N GLN A 21 -7.82 11.40 4.97
CA GLN A 21 -7.57 12.64 4.25
C GLN A 21 -6.08 12.85 4.01
N ALA A 22 -5.25 12.55 5.01
CA ALA A 22 -3.80 12.59 4.86
C ALA A 22 -3.31 11.63 3.76
N PHE A 23 -3.85 10.41 3.75
CA PHE A 23 -3.55 9.43 2.72
C PHE A 23 -3.95 9.91 1.31
N ASP A 24 -5.18 10.42 1.16
CA ASP A 24 -5.67 10.88 -0.14
C ASP A 24 -4.83 12.05 -0.67
N ARG A 25 -4.35 12.96 0.19
CA ARG A 25 -3.42 14.04 -0.17
C ARG A 25 -2.04 13.52 -0.55
N ALA A 26 -1.48 12.59 0.23
CA ALA A 26 -0.20 11.95 -0.09
C ALA A 26 -0.27 11.19 -1.43
N MET A 27 -1.39 10.52 -1.73
CA MET A 27 -1.62 9.90 -3.04
C MET A 27 -1.68 10.93 -4.18
N GLY A 28 -2.23 12.12 -3.93
CA GLY A 28 -2.20 13.23 -4.88
C GLY A 28 -0.77 13.64 -5.24
N MET A 29 0.07 13.87 -4.22
CA MET A 29 1.50 14.18 -4.41
C MET A 29 2.23 13.07 -5.17
N LEU A 30 1.95 11.80 -4.84
CA LEU A 30 2.60 10.67 -5.49
C LEU A 30 2.31 10.64 -7.00
N LYS A 31 1.08 10.95 -7.41
CA LYS A 31 0.69 11.00 -8.83
C LYS A 31 1.40 12.10 -9.62
N GLU A 32 1.77 13.19 -8.96
CA GLU A 32 2.50 14.29 -9.59
C GLU A 32 3.99 13.96 -9.77
N ILE A 33 4.57 13.17 -8.87
CA ILE A 33 6.01 12.88 -8.83
C ILE A 33 6.35 11.59 -9.58
N TYR A 34 5.50 10.56 -9.50
CA TYR A 34 5.74 9.25 -10.09
C TYR A 34 4.67 8.91 -11.13
N THR A 35 5.10 8.80 -12.38
CA THR A 35 4.27 8.34 -13.50
C THR A 35 4.18 6.83 -13.59
N ASN A 36 5.14 6.09 -13.00
CA ASN A 36 5.15 4.63 -13.02
C ASN A 36 5.51 4.05 -11.65
N ILE A 37 4.60 3.29 -11.06
CA ILE A 37 4.79 2.58 -9.80
C ILE A 37 4.82 1.09 -10.13
N ASN A 38 5.97 0.44 -9.97
CA ASN A 38 6.10 -0.99 -10.27
C ASN A 38 5.38 -1.86 -9.24
N SER A 39 5.47 -1.49 -7.95
CA SER A 39 4.77 -2.20 -6.88
C SER A 39 4.48 -1.30 -5.69
N VAL A 40 3.42 -1.62 -4.95
CA VAL A 40 3.02 -0.93 -3.73
C VAL A 40 2.62 -1.93 -2.66
N ARG A 41 2.83 -1.57 -1.40
CA ARG A 41 2.37 -2.33 -0.24
C ARG A 41 1.37 -1.50 0.51
N LEU A 42 0.19 -2.05 0.69
CA LEU A 42 -0.86 -1.37 1.43
C LEU A 42 -0.84 -1.83 2.87
N ASP A 43 -0.99 -0.85 3.76
CA ASP A 43 -1.20 -1.15 5.17
C ASP A 43 -2.51 -1.92 5.38
N LYS A 44 -2.64 -2.59 6.54
CA LYS A 44 -3.88 -3.26 6.94
C LYS A 44 -5.09 -2.32 6.88
N TYR A 45 -4.94 -1.02 7.14
CA TYR A 45 -6.06 -0.08 7.06
C TYR A 45 -6.56 0.14 5.63
N TYR A 46 -5.67 0.04 4.63
CA TYR A 46 -5.96 0.26 3.21
C TYR A 46 -6.13 -1.04 2.41
N SER A 47 -6.15 -2.20 3.06
CA SER A 47 -6.32 -3.51 2.42
C SER A 47 -7.79 -3.76 2.02
N TYR A 48 -8.27 -3.02 1.01
CA TYR A 48 -9.61 -3.14 0.41
C TYR A 48 -9.54 -3.05 -1.12
N PRO A 49 -10.53 -3.62 -1.85
CA PRO A 49 -10.58 -3.55 -3.31
C PRO A 49 -10.42 -2.13 -3.86
N SER A 50 -11.12 -1.15 -3.26
CA SER A 50 -11.11 0.24 -3.72
C SER A 50 -9.75 0.94 -3.63
N TYR A 51 -8.82 0.46 -2.79
CA TYR A 51 -7.45 0.97 -2.76
C TYR A 51 -6.54 0.19 -3.69
N VAL A 52 -6.72 -1.12 -3.82
CA VAL A 52 -5.99 -1.94 -4.80
C VAL A 52 -6.23 -1.42 -6.21
N ASP A 53 -7.46 -1.02 -6.51
CA ASP A 53 -7.86 -0.49 -7.82
C ASP A 53 -7.21 0.86 -8.16
N LYS A 54 -6.69 1.60 -7.17
CA LYS A 54 -5.97 2.86 -7.43
C LYS A 54 -4.60 2.66 -8.09
N PHE A 55 -4.12 1.42 -8.18
CA PHE A 55 -2.77 1.09 -8.64
C PHE A 55 -2.82 0.14 -9.84
N GLU A 56 -3.51 0.52 -10.91
CA GLU A 56 -3.89 -0.34 -12.04
C GLU A 56 -2.79 -1.29 -12.54
N GLU A 57 -1.64 -0.77 -12.96
CA GLU A 57 -0.54 -1.59 -13.51
C GLU A 57 0.42 -2.12 -12.44
N ALA A 58 0.47 -1.49 -11.26
CA ALA A 58 1.42 -1.86 -10.22
C ALA A 58 1.06 -3.20 -9.56
N LYS A 59 2.07 -3.99 -9.18
CA LYS A 59 1.86 -5.14 -8.28
C LYS A 59 1.48 -4.64 -6.89
N VAL A 60 0.39 -5.14 -6.32
CA VAL A 60 -0.10 -4.70 -5.01
C VAL A 60 0.05 -5.82 -3.99
N TYR A 61 0.73 -5.52 -2.89
CA TYR A 61 0.82 -6.42 -1.74
C TYR A 61 -0.14 -5.97 -0.64
N VAL A 62 -1.00 -6.89 -0.19
CA VAL A 62 -1.97 -6.65 0.89
C VAL A 62 -1.97 -7.82 1.86
N ILE A 63 -2.25 -7.56 3.14
CA ILE A 63 -2.70 -8.60 4.05
C ILE A 63 -4.23 -8.50 4.12
N PRO A 64 -4.97 -9.50 3.62
CA PRO A 64 -6.43 -9.43 3.62
C PRO A 64 -6.99 -9.29 5.03
N LYS A 65 -8.02 -8.48 5.20
CA LYS A 65 -8.76 -8.40 6.47
C LYS A 65 -9.47 -9.71 6.75
N LYS A 66 -9.70 -10.02 8.02
CA LYS A 66 -10.44 -11.22 8.43
C LYS A 66 -11.82 -11.37 7.77
N ASN A 67 -12.47 -10.24 7.48
CA ASN A 67 -13.78 -10.16 6.81
C ASN A 67 -13.67 -9.77 5.33
N ALA A 68 -12.50 -9.91 4.71
CA ALA A 68 -12.33 -9.65 3.28
C ALA A 68 -13.20 -10.61 2.46
N THR A 69 -13.81 -10.07 1.40
CA THR A 69 -14.59 -10.86 0.45
C THR A 69 -13.93 -10.77 -0.93
N LEU A 70 -14.24 -11.70 -1.83
CA LEU A 70 -13.78 -11.65 -3.22
C LEU A 70 -14.63 -10.72 -4.11
N ARG A 71 -15.53 -9.92 -3.51
CA ARG A 71 -16.28 -8.89 -4.24
C ARG A 71 -15.35 -7.72 -4.57
N GLY A 72 -15.31 -7.33 -5.83
CA GLY A 72 -14.45 -6.25 -6.32
C GLY A 72 -14.00 -6.49 -7.75
N SER A 73 -12.99 -5.74 -8.17
CA SER A 73 -12.36 -5.84 -9.49
C SER A 73 -11.68 -7.19 -9.69
N TRP A 74 -11.31 -7.47 -10.95
CA TRP A 74 -10.43 -8.59 -11.27
C TRP A 74 -9.05 -8.44 -10.63
N LYS A 75 -8.51 -7.22 -10.57
CA LYS A 75 -7.23 -6.94 -9.90
C LYS A 75 -7.25 -7.36 -8.44
N TRP A 76 -8.32 -7.05 -7.72
CA TRP A 76 -8.51 -7.51 -6.34
C TRP A 76 -8.51 -9.04 -6.24
N LYS A 77 -9.27 -9.71 -7.11
CA LYS A 77 -9.35 -11.18 -7.11
C LYS A 77 -7.99 -11.83 -7.38
N TYR A 78 -7.26 -11.35 -8.38
CA TYR A 78 -5.91 -11.84 -8.68
C TYR A 78 -4.94 -11.57 -7.54
N THR A 79 -5.00 -10.38 -6.92
CA THR A 79 -4.17 -10.07 -5.75
C THR A 79 -4.45 -11.01 -4.57
N MET A 80 -5.73 -11.35 -4.35
CA MET A 80 -6.15 -12.29 -3.30
C MET A 80 -5.71 -13.73 -3.62
N GLU A 81 -5.80 -14.14 -4.88
CA GLU A 81 -5.33 -15.44 -5.37
C GLU A 81 -3.81 -15.56 -5.20
N GLU A 82 -3.04 -14.57 -5.66
CA GLU A 82 -1.58 -14.51 -5.46
C GLU A 82 -1.22 -14.59 -3.97
N PHE A 83 -1.95 -13.86 -3.10
CA PHE A 83 -1.71 -13.94 -1.65
C PHE A 83 -1.91 -15.37 -1.10
N VAL A 84 -2.91 -16.11 -1.59
CA VAL A 84 -3.16 -17.50 -1.15
C VAL A 84 -2.06 -18.44 -1.65
N HIS A 85 -1.58 -18.25 -2.87
CA HIS A 85 -0.52 -19.09 -3.46
C HIS A 85 0.89 -18.75 -2.96
N ASP A 86 1.15 -17.49 -2.59
CA ASP A 86 2.47 -16.99 -2.18
C ASP A 86 2.38 -16.13 -0.90
N THR A 87 1.76 -16.70 0.13
CA THR A 87 1.50 -16.01 1.40
C THR A 87 2.78 -15.50 2.07
N LEU A 88 3.87 -16.28 2.03
CA LEU A 88 5.13 -15.93 2.70
C LEU A 88 5.77 -14.68 2.09
N SER A 89 5.75 -14.53 0.77
CA SER A 89 6.28 -13.32 0.13
C SER A 89 5.45 -12.10 0.50
N TYR A 90 4.11 -12.21 0.53
CA TYR A 90 3.25 -11.11 0.96
C TYR A 90 3.49 -10.69 2.42
N ILE A 91 3.69 -11.67 3.31
CA ILE A 91 4.06 -11.41 4.71
C ILE A 91 5.43 -10.73 4.79
N GLY A 92 6.44 -11.23 4.06
CA GLY A 92 7.77 -10.62 4.01
C GLY A 92 7.73 -9.18 3.49
N GLN A 93 6.88 -8.91 2.50
CA GLN A 93 6.65 -7.57 2.00
C GLN A 93 6.00 -6.68 3.08
N TYR A 94 5.00 -7.18 3.81
CA TYR A 94 4.37 -6.42 4.89
C TYR A 94 5.38 -6.01 5.98
N TYR A 95 6.33 -6.87 6.35
CA TYR A 95 7.32 -6.56 7.39
C TYR A 95 8.26 -5.39 7.07
N LEU A 96 8.50 -5.06 5.79
CA LEU A 96 9.32 -3.88 5.48
C LEU A 96 8.62 -2.54 5.79
N ARG A 97 7.34 -2.55 6.19
CA ARG A 97 6.67 -1.39 6.80
C ARG A 97 7.46 -0.84 7.98
N ASN A 98 8.13 -1.71 8.74
CA ASN A 98 8.95 -1.31 9.88
C ASN A 98 10.03 -0.29 9.50
N ASN A 99 10.51 -0.30 8.24
CA ASN A 99 11.46 0.71 7.75
C ASN A 99 10.86 2.12 7.72
N SER A 100 9.56 2.23 7.40
CA SER A 100 8.84 3.49 7.40
C SER A 100 8.53 3.98 8.81
N GLU A 101 8.39 3.09 9.80
CA GLU A 101 8.10 3.48 11.18
C GLU A 101 9.36 3.85 11.95
N ALA A 102 10.42 3.03 11.83
CA ALA A 102 11.70 3.30 12.47
C ALA A 102 12.23 4.67 12.09
N ARG A 103 12.17 5.01 10.79
CA ARG A 103 12.68 6.28 10.28
C ARG A 103 11.80 7.49 10.59
N PHE A 104 10.48 7.32 10.60
CA PHE A 104 9.59 8.41 11.00
C PHE A 104 9.78 8.76 12.49
N LEU A 105 10.09 7.75 13.32
CA LEU A 105 10.30 7.90 14.76
C LEU A 105 11.77 8.14 15.15
N GLY A 106 12.69 8.23 14.18
CA GLY A 106 14.12 8.49 14.42
C GLY A 106 14.86 7.41 15.20
N ARG A 107 14.43 6.14 15.10
CA ARG A 107 15.10 4.98 15.73
C ARG A 107 16.02 4.25 14.76
#